data_AF-A0A9E6VRG5-F1
#
_entry.id   AF-A0A9E6VRG5-F1
#
_cell.length_a   1.000
_cell.length_b   1.000
_cell.length_c   1.000
_cell.angle_alpha   90.00
_cell.angle_beta   90.00
_cell.angle_gamma   90.00
#
_symmetry.space_group_name_H-M   'P 1'
#
loop_
_entity.id
_entity.type
_entity.pdbx_description
1 polymer ?
#
loop_
_entity_poly.entity_id
_entity_poly.type
_entity_poly.pdbx_seq_one_letter_code
_entity_poly.pdbx_strand_id
1 'polypeptide(L)'
;MQSKEDILKKYFAKADIGGTVSVNDIRDKDFNGDALSEKERQALRNFDHYRLTELNKQQNDMDFHECYRKLQVLANLADYREFLKEGYFFEEK
;
A
#
# COMPACT_ATOMS: atom_id res chain seq x y z
N MET A 1 -1.49 -21.86 23.73
CA MET A 1 -1.22 -20.48 23.25
C MET A 1 -0.95 -20.57 21.77
N GLN A 2 -1.60 -19.75 20.94
CA GLN A 2 -1.26 -19.67 19.52
C GLN A 2 0.09 -18.96 19.37
N SER A 3 0.98 -19.47 18.53
CA SER A 3 2.27 -18.82 18.28
C SER A 3 2.06 -17.51 17.51
N LYS A 4 3.03 -16.60 17.57
CA LYS A 4 3.00 -15.35 16.79
C LYS A 4 2.85 -15.65 15.28
N GLU A 5 3.45 -16.75 14.81
CA GLU A 5 3.35 -17.23 13.44
C GLU A 5 1.94 -17.74 13.10
N ASP A 6 1.25 -18.40 14.04
CA ASP A 6 -0.14 -18.85 13.84
C ASP A 6 -1.11 -17.67 13.78
N ILE A 7 -0.84 -16.64 14.57
CA ILE A 7 -1.60 -15.39 14.54
C ILE A 7 -1.39 -14.71 13.18
N LEU A 8 -0.13 -14.52 12.75
CA LEU A 8 0.20 -13.93 11.46
C LEU A 8 -0.43 -14.71 10.32
N LYS A 9 -0.28 -16.05 10.28
CA LYS A 9 -0.93 -16.91 9.28
C LYS A 9 -2.44 -16.76 9.28
N LYS A 10 -3.09 -16.60 10.43
CA LYS A 10 -4.55 -16.41 10.50
C LYS A 10 -5.01 -15.04 9.99
N TYR A 11 -4.21 -13.99 10.16
CA TYR A 11 -4.48 -12.66 9.62
C TYR A 11 -4.19 -12.61 8.10
N PHE A 12 -3.12 -13.25 7.63
CA PHE A 12 -2.78 -13.31 6.20
C PHE A 12 -3.56 -14.38 5.41
N ALA A 13 -4.09 -15.42 6.07
CA ALA A 13 -4.98 -16.40 5.45
C ALA A 13 -6.38 -15.84 5.15
N LYS A 14 -6.68 -14.61 5.60
CA LYS A 14 -7.93 -13.90 5.28
C LYS A 14 -7.91 -13.17 3.93
N ALA A 15 -7.07 -13.61 2.98
CA ALA A 15 -7.19 -13.21 1.59
C ALA A 15 -8.55 -13.58 0.95
N ASP A 16 -9.37 -14.42 1.60
CA ASP A 16 -10.57 -15.01 0.98
C ASP A 16 -11.93 -14.54 1.51
N ILE A 17 -12.00 -13.35 2.14
CA ILE A 17 -13.30 -12.69 2.35
C ILE A 17 -13.17 -11.21 1.95
N GLY A 18 -12.91 -10.95 0.66
CA GLY A 18 -12.89 -9.59 0.10
C GLY A 18 -11.94 -9.33 -1.07
N GLY A 19 -10.97 -10.22 -1.35
CA GLY A 19 -10.47 -10.48 -2.71
C GLY A 19 -9.46 -9.52 -3.36
N THR A 20 -8.88 -8.55 -2.66
CA THR A 20 -7.90 -7.62 -3.25
C THR A 20 -6.63 -7.51 -2.42
N VAL A 21 -5.46 -7.58 -3.07
CA VAL A 21 -4.14 -7.36 -2.45
C VAL A 21 -3.92 -5.85 -2.35
N SER A 22 -3.64 -5.33 -1.16
CA SER A 22 -3.39 -3.91 -0.93
C SER A 22 -1.92 -3.53 -1.07
N VAL A 23 -1.65 -2.22 -1.05
CA VAL A 23 -0.26 -1.71 -1.03
C VAL A 23 0.47 -2.16 0.22
N ASN A 24 -0.20 -2.16 1.39
CA ASN A 24 0.44 -2.61 2.62
C ASN A 24 0.69 -4.12 2.62
N ASP A 25 -0.17 -4.93 2.00
CA ASP A 25 0.10 -6.36 1.83
C ASP A 25 1.38 -6.60 1.00
N ILE A 26 1.61 -5.79 -0.04
CA ILE A 26 2.83 -5.84 -0.85
C ILE A 26 4.05 -5.40 -0.05
N ARG A 27 3.93 -4.35 0.78
CA ARG A 27 5.02 -3.90 1.65
C ARG A 27 5.38 -4.95 2.71
N ASP A 28 4.38 -5.60 3.29
CA ASP A 28 4.61 -6.67 4.25
C ASP A 28 5.32 -7.86 3.58
N LYS A 29 4.90 -8.21 2.35
CA LYS A 29 5.58 -9.20 1.51
C LYS A 29 7.05 -8.85 1.27
N ASP A 30 7.34 -7.62 0.85
CA ASP A 30 8.71 -7.14 0.64
C ASP A 30 9.54 -7.17 1.94
N PHE A 31 8.95 -6.71 3.05
CA PHE A 31 9.59 -6.69 4.36
C PHE A 31 9.92 -8.10 4.87
N ASN A 32 9.07 -9.08 4.57
CA ASN A 32 9.30 -10.49 4.88
C ASN A 32 10.37 -11.14 3.97
N GLY A 33 10.87 -10.44 2.96
CA GLY A 33 11.85 -10.94 2.00
C GLY A 33 11.25 -11.77 0.87
N ASP A 34 9.94 -11.75 0.70
CA ASP A 34 9.26 -12.45 -0.38
C ASP A 34 9.44 -11.72 -1.72
N ALA A 35 9.59 -12.47 -2.80
CA ALA A 35 9.79 -11.89 -4.12
C ALA A 35 8.55 -11.11 -4.61
N LEU A 36 8.75 -9.82 -4.93
CA LEU A 36 7.75 -9.00 -5.59
C LEU A 36 7.80 -9.15 -7.12
N SER A 37 6.63 -9.32 -7.71
CA SER A 37 6.43 -9.17 -9.15
C SER A 37 6.73 -7.74 -9.62
N GLU A 38 6.99 -7.57 -10.91
CA GLU A 38 7.24 -6.24 -11.48
C GLU A 38 6.06 -5.30 -11.30
N LYS A 39 4.83 -5.82 -11.40
CA LYS A 39 3.60 -5.05 -11.18
C LYS A 39 3.46 -4.60 -9.72
N GLU A 40 3.76 -5.47 -8.77
CA GLU A 40 3.77 -5.12 -7.34
C GLU A 40 4.81 -4.03 -7.05
N ARG A 41 6.04 -4.18 -7.57
CA ARG A 41 7.10 -3.15 -7.46
C ARG A 41 6.68 -1.82 -8.09
N GLN A 42 6.09 -1.85 -9.28
CA GLN A 42 5.61 -0.64 -9.94
C GLN A 42 4.49 0.05 -9.15
N ALA A 43 3.54 -0.73 -8.61
CA ALA A 43 2.47 -0.17 -7.80
C ALA A 43 2.98 0.48 -6.52
N LEU A 44 3.99 -0.09 -5.86
CA LEU A 44 4.67 0.56 -4.72
C LEU A 44 5.25 1.91 -5.12
N ARG A 45 6.03 1.97 -6.22
CA ARG A 45 6.62 3.22 -6.71
C ARG A 45 5.57 4.28 -7.04
N ASN A 46 4.51 3.87 -7.75
CA ASN A 46 3.40 4.74 -8.13
C ASN A 46 2.68 5.29 -6.88
N PHE A 47 2.39 4.43 -5.90
CA PHE A 47 1.76 4.87 -4.65
C PHE A 47 2.66 5.78 -3.83
N ASP A 48 3.95 5.48 -3.72
CA ASP A 48 4.91 6.31 -2.97
C ASP A 48 5.04 7.70 -3.58
N HIS A 49 5.12 7.78 -4.90
CA HIS A 49 5.14 9.05 -5.62
C HIS A 49 3.83 9.83 -5.43
N TYR A 50 2.67 9.17 -5.58
CA TYR A 50 1.36 9.78 -5.34
C TYR A 50 1.25 10.31 -3.90
N ARG A 51 1.62 9.48 -2.92
CA ARG A 51 1.59 9.85 -1.49
C ARG A 51 2.42 11.09 -1.20
N LEU A 52 3.66 11.13 -1.68
CA LEU A 52 4.54 12.29 -1.48
C LEU A 52 3.99 13.54 -2.18
N THR A 53 3.48 13.39 -3.40
CA THR A 53 2.87 14.49 -4.16
C THR A 53 1.66 15.07 -3.44
N GLU A 54 0.76 14.24 -2.91
CA GLU A 54 -0.43 14.70 -2.19
C GLU A 54 -0.08 15.33 -0.84
N LEU A 55 0.89 14.79 -0.11
CA LEU A 55 1.33 15.36 1.17
C LEU A 55 2.03 16.71 0.98
N ASN A 56 2.88 16.85 -0.05
CA ASN A 56 3.62 18.08 -0.33
C ASN A 56 2.73 19.24 -0.83
N LYS A 57 1.49 18.96 -1.26
CA LYS A 57 0.51 19.99 -1.62
C LYS A 57 -0.12 20.69 -0.41
N GLN A 58 -0.07 20.06 0.77
CA GLN A 58 -0.74 20.58 1.96
C GLN A 58 0.06 21.73 2.57
N GLN A 59 -0.63 22.83 2.92
CA GLN A 59 0.02 24.06 3.39
C GLN A 59 0.01 24.22 4.93
N ASN A 60 -0.75 23.38 5.63
CA ASN A 60 -0.85 23.42 7.08
C ASN A 60 -0.95 22.02 7.68
N ASP A 61 -0.65 21.93 8.98
CA ASP A 61 -0.57 20.67 9.70
C ASP A 61 -1.90 19.92 9.78
N MET A 62 -3.02 20.64 9.89
CA MET A 62 -4.34 20.00 10.01
C MET A 62 -4.70 19.25 8.72
N ASP A 63 -4.53 19.93 7.58
CA ASP A 63 -4.79 19.36 6.24
C ASP A 63 -3.78 18.25 5.93
N PHE A 64 -2.51 18.41 6.33
CA PHE A 64 -1.50 17.36 6.23
C PHE A 64 -1.92 16.11 6.98
N HIS A 65 -2.34 16.24 8.23
CA HIS A 65 -2.77 15.09 9.04
C HIS A 65 -4.03 14.42 8.48
N GLU A 66 -4.98 15.19 7.95
CA GLU A 66 -6.16 14.64 7.29
C GLU A 66 -5.80 13.88 6.01
N CYS A 67 -4.98 14.48 5.14
CA CYS A 67 -4.49 13.86 3.92
C CYS A 67 -3.72 12.58 4.23
N TYR A 68 -2.82 12.62 5.22
CA TYR A 68 -2.06 11.46 5.68
C TYR A 68 -2.96 10.31 6.13
N ARG A 69 -4.01 10.59 6.93
CA ARG A 69 -4.98 9.56 7.34
C ARG A 69 -5.70 8.96 6.14
N LYS A 70 -6.14 9.77 5.17
CA LYS A 70 -6.79 9.29 3.94
C LYS A 70 -5.86 8.35 3.16
N LEU A 71 -4.59 8.73 3.01
CA LEU A 71 -3.57 7.94 2.33
C LEU A 71 -3.27 6.63 3.06
N GLN A 72 -3.26 6.62 4.40
CA GLN A 72 -3.13 5.39 5.18
C GLN A 72 -4.31 4.44 4.99
N VAL A 73 -5.55 4.97 4.98
CA VAL A 73 -6.74 4.15 4.71
C VAL A 73 -6.64 3.55 3.30
N LEU A 74 -6.25 4.35 2.32
CA LEU A 74 -6.08 3.91 0.94
C LEU A 74 -5.03 2.80 0.83
N ALA A 75 -3.88 2.93 1.50
CA ALA A 75 -2.82 1.91 1.49
C ALA A 75 -3.26 0.55 2.06
N ASN A 76 -4.21 0.55 3.00
CA ASN A 76 -4.73 -0.66 3.66
C ASN A 76 -5.91 -1.30 2.93
N LEU A 77 -6.70 -0.52 2.17
CA LEU A 77 -8.00 -0.98 1.65
C LEU A 77 -8.07 -1.02 0.12
N ALA A 78 -7.29 -0.23 -0.60
CA ALA A 78 -7.34 -0.19 -2.06
C ALA A 78 -6.57 -1.38 -2.66
N ASP A 79 -7.09 -1.97 -3.74
CA ASP A 79 -6.34 -2.91 -4.57
C ASP A 79 -5.11 -2.20 -5.15
N TYR A 80 -3.94 -2.82 -5.03
CA TYR A 80 -2.69 -2.27 -5.55
C TYR A 80 -2.75 -1.93 -7.04
N ARG A 81 -3.60 -2.63 -7.81
CA ARG A 81 -3.79 -2.42 -9.25
C ARG A 81 -4.38 -1.05 -9.57
N GLU A 82 -5.02 -0.40 -8.61
CA GLU A 82 -5.46 1.00 -8.77
C GLU A 82 -4.27 1.92 -9.07
N PHE A 83 -3.13 1.66 -8.43
CA PHE A 83 -1.89 2.39 -8.66
C PHE A 83 -1.16 1.96 -9.93
N LEU A 84 -1.74 1.07 -10.74
CA LEU A 84 -1.29 0.75 -12.10
C LEU A 84 -2.16 1.43 -13.17
N LYS A 85 -2.94 2.44 -12.81
CA LYS A 85 -3.65 3.29 -13.78
C LYS A 85 -2.76 4.47 -14.17
N GLU A 86 -2.88 4.94 -15.40
CA GLU A 86 -2.04 6.02 -15.97
C GLU A 86 -1.98 7.27 -15.07
N GLY A 87 -3.07 7.63 -14.40
CA GLY A 87 -3.11 8.78 -13.48
C GLY A 87 -2.18 8.67 -12.26
N TYR A 88 -1.66 7.48 -11.96
CA TYR A 88 -0.71 7.22 -10.88
C TYR A 88 0.67 6.78 -11.38
N PHE A 89 0.86 6.66 -12.69
CA PHE A 89 2.12 6.16 -13.24
C PHE A 89 3.27 7.13 -12.96
N PHE A 90 4.28 6.60 -12.28
CA PHE A 90 5.55 7.27 -12.09
C PHE A 90 6.63 6.58 -12.93
N GLU A 91 7.24 7.36 -13.82
CA GLU A 91 8.40 6.98 -14.60
C GLU A 91 9.61 7.74 -14.08
N GLU A 92 10.59 7.01 -13.56
CA GLU A 92 11.88 7.58 -13.18
C GLU A 92 12.64 7.91 -14.48
N LYS A 93 12.89 9.20 -14.72
CA LYS A 93 13.62 9.70 -15.90
C LYS A 93 15.12 9.49 -15.79
#